data_AF-X1T7P8-F1
#
_entry.id   AF-X1T7P8-F1
#
_cell.length_a   1.000
_cell.length_b   1.000
_cell.length_c   1.000
_cell.angle_alpha   90.00
_cell.angle_beta   90.00
_cell.angle_gamma   90.00
#
_symmetry.space_group_name_H-M   'P 1'
#
loop_
_entity.id
_entity.type
_entity.pdbx_description
1 polymer ?
#
loop_
_entity_poly.entity_id
_entity_poly.type
_entity_poly.pdbx_seq_one_letter_code
_entity_poly.pdbx_strand_id
1 'polypeptide(L)'
;AACDAFFQKKSGHYSHIDKEYDDNLKRKKDLIKKIEEFKPGKDTTEIFERLKEYQRRWTEIGFVPFNEKENILQDYRLAINKKFDNLNIDENQKKLLKYRNKLENIQDNPKALVKLKHDREKFVNKMKQLENDIVLWENNIGFFAKSKNADSLIREVNEKIENARKEIKLLEEKMNLIDQTE
;
A
#
# COMPACT_ATOMS: atom_id res chain seq x y z
N ALA A 1 40.52 0.07 -38.72
CA ALA A 1 39.85 -1.07 -38.06
C ALA A 1 39.68 -0.91 -36.53
N ALA A 2 39.96 0.24 -35.91
CA ALA A 2 39.76 0.43 -34.45
C ALA A 2 38.31 0.83 -34.08
N CYS A 3 37.61 1.56 -34.95
CA CYS A 3 36.21 1.91 -34.75
C CYS A 3 35.29 0.70 -34.81
N ASP A 4 35.53 -0.24 -35.73
CA ASP A 4 34.69 -1.43 -35.92
C ASP A 4 34.70 -2.35 -34.69
N ALA A 5 35.86 -2.51 -34.04
CA ALA A 5 35.98 -3.29 -32.80
C ALA A 5 35.28 -2.63 -31.61
N PHE A 6 35.29 -1.29 -31.52
CA PHE A 6 34.56 -0.55 -30.50
C PHE A 6 33.04 -0.65 -30.72
N PHE A 7 32.56 -0.49 -31.95
CA PHE A 7 31.14 -0.62 -32.28
C PHE A 7 30.62 -2.06 -32.11
N GLN A 8 31.42 -3.09 -32.44
CA GLN A 8 31.06 -4.50 -32.22
C GLN A 8 31.01 -4.87 -30.74
N LYS A 9 32.00 -4.46 -29.93
CA LYS A 9 31.94 -4.67 -28.48
C LYS A 9 30.77 -3.92 -27.85
N LYS A 10 30.49 -2.71 -28.32
CA LYS A 10 29.35 -1.90 -27.87
C LYS A 10 28.01 -2.56 -28.24
N SER A 11 27.82 -3.04 -29.47
CA SER A 11 26.57 -3.70 -29.86
C SER A 11 26.37 -5.05 -29.15
N GLY A 12 27.44 -5.83 -28.97
CA GLY A 12 27.39 -7.09 -28.21
C GLY A 12 26.96 -6.87 -26.76
N HIS A 13 27.49 -5.83 -26.11
CA HIS A 13 27.13 -5.45 -24.75
C HIS A 13 25.65 -5.03 -24.62
N TYR A 14 25.13 -4.20 -25.53
CA TYR A 14 23.71 -3.84 -25.52
C TYR A 14 22.81 -5.04 -25.82
N SER A 15 23.18 -5.93 -26.74
CA SER A 15 22.38 -7.13 -27.02
C SER A 15 22.30 -8.10 -25.83
N HIS A 16 23.32 -8.13 -24.99
CA HIS A 16 23.32 -8.95 -23.77
C HIS A 16 22.40 -8.36 -22.71
N ILE A 17 22.44 -7.04 -22.54
CA ILE A 17 21.54 -6.30 -21.63
C ILE A 17 20.09 -6.45 -22.05
N ASP A 18 19.79 -6.32 -23.35
CA ASP A 18 18.42 -6.46 -23.85
C ASP A 18 17.87 -7.87 -23.59
N LYS A 19 18.69 -8.91 -23.79
CA LYS A 19 18.33 -10.29 -23.45
C LYS A 19 18.10 -10.49 -21.95
N GLU A 20 18.97 -9.92 -21.11
CA GLU A 20 18.81 -9.98 -19.66
C GLU A 20 17.50 -9.33 -19.21
N TYR A 21 17.16 -8.17 -19.78
CA TYR A 21 15.90 -7.48 -19.49
C TYR A 21 14.69 -8.29 -19.93
N ASP A 22 14.73 -8.90 -21.11
CA ASP A 22 13.66 -9.78 -21.59
C ASP A 22 13.48 -11.01 -20.68
N ASP A 23 14.56 -11.60 -20.19
CA ASP A 23 14.51 -12.72 -19.27
C ASP A 23 13.99 -12.30 -17.88
N ASN A 24 14.37 -11.12 -17.40
CA ASN A 24 13.79 -10.51 -16.20
C ASN A 24 12.30 -10.24 -16.36
N LEU A 25 11.86 -9.79 -17.54
CA LEU A 25 10.44 -9.57 -17.84
C LEU A 25 9.66 -10.90 -17.76
N LYS A 26 10.19 -12.00 -18.32
CA LYS A 26 9.58 -13.33 -18.19
C LYS A 26 9.48 -13.77 -16.73
N ARG A 27 10.57 -13.63 -15.96
CA ARG A 27 10.59 -13.97 -14.52
C ARG A 27 9.58 -13.15 -13.72
N LYS A 28 9.39 -11.87 -14.03
CA LYS A 28 8.37 -11.03 -13.41
C LYS A 28 6.96 -11.46 -13.78
N LYS A 29 6.70 -11.80 -15.05
CA LYS A 29 5.40 -12.35 -15.51
C LYS A 29 5.08 -13.67 -14.79
N ASP A 30 6.05 -14.55 -14.62
CA ASP A 30 5.87 -15.81 -13.89
C ASP A 30 5.64 -15.60 -12.39
N LEU A 31 6.32 -14.62 -11.79
CA LEU A 31 6.08 -14.24 -10.41
C LEU A 31 4.65 -13.72 -10.21
N ILE A 32 4.14 -12.90 -11.14
CA ILE A 32 2.75 -12.42 -11.13
C ILE A 32 1.77 -13.59 -11.17
N LYS A 33 1.98 -14.55 -12.08
CA LYS A 33 1.14 -15.76 -12.12
C LYS A 33 1.13 -16.53 -10.80
N LYS A 34 2.29 -16.69 -10.15
CA LYS A 34 2.37 -17.33 -8.82
C LYS A 34 1.58 -16.56 -7.75
N ILE A 35 1.61 -15.22 -7.80
CA ILE A 35 0.79 -14.38 -6.92
C ILE A 35 -0.70 -14.61 -7.22
N GLU A 36 -1.09 -14.67 -8.50
CA GLU A 36 -2.48 -14.91 -8.91
C GLU A 36 -3.00 -16.30 -8.56
N GLU A 37 -2.12 -17.31 -8.54
CA GLU A 37 -2.44 -18.68 -8.13
C GLU A 37 -2.44 -18.86 -6.60
N PHE A 38 -1.71 -18.01 -5.87
CA PHE A 38 -1.65 -18.05 -4.42
C PHE A 38 -3.06 -17.93 -3.81
N LYS A 39 -3.47 -18.94 -3.05
CA LYS A 39 -4.74 -18.94 -2.32
C LYS A 39 -4.45 -18.55 -0.88
N PRO A 40 -4.84 -17.34 -0.45
CA PRO A 40 -4.63 -16.95 0.94
C PRO A 40 -5.43 -17.87 1.87
N GLY A 41 -4.79 -18.32 2.95
CA GLY A 41 -5.43 -19.04 4.04
C GLY A 41 -6.27 -18.12 4.93
N LYS A 42 -6.55 -18.56 6.17
CA LYS A 42 -7.21 -17.72 7.18
C LYS A 42 -6.22 -16.92 8.04
N ASP A 43 -4.94 -17.29 8.05
CA ASP A 43 -3.92 -16.61 8.84
C ASP A 43 -3.35 -15.41 8.08
N THR A 44 -3.73 -14.22 8.55
CA THR A 44 -3.27 -12.93 8.03
C THR A 44 -1.74 -12.78 8.11
N THR A 45 -1.09 -13.37 9.11
CA THR A 45 0.36 -13.31 9.29
C THR A 45 1.06 -14.10 8.19
N GLU A 46 0.61 -15.33 7.93
CA GLU A 46 1.15 -16.17 6.86
C GLU A 46 0.98 -15.51 5.49
N ILE A 47 -0.19 -14.92 5.24
CA ILE A 47 -0.46 -14.18 4.00
C ILE A 47 0.53 -13.01 3.85
N PHE A 48 0.75 -12.24 4.91
CA PHE A 48 1.67 -11.11 4.87
C PHE A 48 3.11 -11.55 4.60
N GLU A 49 3.59 -12.60 5.27
CA GLU A 49 4.93 -13.16 5.03
C GLU A 49 5.10 -13.65 3.58
N ARG A 50 4.08 -14.31 3.01
CA ARG A 50 4.10 -14.73 1.60
C ARG A 50 4.15 -13.55 0.63
N LEU A 51 3.41 -12.48 0.90
CA LEU A 51 3.43 -11.28 0.08
C LEU A 51 4.78 -10.57 0.16
N LYS A 52 5.38 -10.51 1.35
CA LYS A 52 6.74 -10.00 1.55
C LYS A 52 7.77 -10.82 0.79
N GLU A 53 7.63 -12.14 0.76
CA GLU A 53 8.46 -13.02 -0.06
C GLU A 53 8.33 -12.71 -1.56
N TYR A 54 7.10 -12.54 -2.07
CA TYR A 54 6.88 -12.16 -3.46
C TYR A 54 7.47 -10.81 -3.81
N GLN A 55 7.36 -9.83 -2.90
CA GLN A 55 7.97 -8.52 -3.10
C GLN A 55 9.50 -8.62 -3.14
N ARG A 56 10.12 -9.36 -2.21
CA ARG A 56 11.58 -9.55 -2.21
C ARG A 56 12.05 -10.12 -3.55
N ARG A 57 11.37 -11.17 -4.03
CA ARG A 57 11.65 -11.78 -5.34
C ARG A 57 11.45 -10.80 -6.49
N TRP A 58 10.43 -9.94 -6.43
CA TRP A 58 10.17 -8.92 -7.44
C TRP A 58 11.35 -7.94 -7.58
N THR A 59 11.89 -7.47 -6.46
CA THR A 59 13.04 -6.57 -6.42
C THR A 59 14.32 -7.28 -6.88
N GLU A 60 14.54 -8.53 -6.43
CA GLU A 60 15.70 -9.36 -6.80
C GLU A 60 15.80 -9.66 -8.30
N ILE A 61 14.68 -9.68 -9.04
CA ILE A 61 14.70 -9.92 -10.50
C ILE A 61 15.33 -8.75 -11.26
N GLY A 62 15.29 -7.52 -10.74
CA GLY A 62 15.95 -6.38 -11.38
C GLY A 62 15.15 -5.71 -12.50
N PHE A 63 15.85 -5.11 -13.47
CA PHE A 63 15.25 -4.25 -14.51
C PHE A 63 14.63 -5.05 -15.65
N VAL A 64 13.67 -4.42 -16.33
CA VAL A 64 12.95 -4.94 -17.50
C VAL A 64 13.01 -3.90 -18.62
N PRO A 65 12.64 -4.27 -19.86
CA PRO A 65 12.62 -3.33 -20.98
C PRO A 65 11.77 -2.11 -20.66
N PHE A 66 12.26 -0.93 -21.05
CA PHE A 66 11.66 0.35 -20.65
C PHE A 66 10.18 0.46 -21.07
N ASN A 67 9.83 -0.03 -22.26
CA ASN A 67 8.47 -0.08 -22.79
C ASN A 67 7.51 -0.99 -21.99
N GLU A 68 8.02 -2.03 -21.33
CA GLU A 68 7.22 -2.99 -20.56
C GLU A 68 7.19 -2.68 -19.06
N LYS A 69 8.10 -1.82 -18.58
CA LYS A 69 8.29 -1.50 -17.16
C LYS A 69 7.03 -1.05 -16.46
N GLU A 70 6.26 -0.15 -17.07
CA GLU A 70 5.05 0.39 -16.46
C GLU A 70 3.92 -0.64 -16.44
N ASN A 71 3.69 -1.32 -17.56
CA ASN A 71 2.67 -2.36 -17.68
C ASN A 71 2.90 -3.48 -16.65
N ILE A 72 4.13 -4.03 -16.58
CA ILE A 72 4.41 -5.13 -15.66
C ILE A 72 4.28 -4.71 -14.19
N LEU A 73 4.65 -3.46 -13.87
CA LEU A 73 4.49 -2.92 -12.52
C LEU A 73 3.01 -2.75 -12.15
N GLN A 74 2.17 -2.33 -13.10
CA GLN A 74 0.74 -2.25 -12.91
C GLN A 74 0.13 -3.64 -12.67
N ASP A 75 0.48 -4.63 -13.49
CA ASP A 75 -0.01 -6.00 -13.36
C ASP A 75 0.37 -6.61 -12.00
N TYR A 76 1.62 -6.41 -11.56
CA TYR A 76 2.06 -6.82 -10.24
C TYR A 76 1.24 -6.20 -9.11
N ARG A 77 1.02 -4.88 -9.17
CA ARG A 77 0.20 -4.16 -8.17
C ARG A 77 -1.23 -4.66 -8.15
N LEU A 78 -1.83 -4.92 -9.32
CA LEU A 78 -3.18 -5.46 -9.43
C LEU A 78 -3.27 -6.86 -8.83
N ALA A 79 -2.31 -7.74 -9.14
CA ALA A 79 -2.27 -9.09 -8.59
C ALA A 79 -2.20 -9.08 -7.06
N ILE A 80 -1.30 -8.28 -6.47
CA ILE A 80 -1.17 -8.14 -5.01
C ILE A 80 -2.45 -7.56 -4.39
N ASN A 81 -3.00 -6.49 -4.96
CA ASN A 81 -4.22 -5.86 -4.44
C ASN A 81 -5.41 -6.82 -4.44
N LYS A 82 -5.57 -7.60 -5.51
CA LYS A 82 -6.62 -8.61 -5.63
C LYS A 82 -6.51 -9.69 -4.55
N LYS A 83 -5.29 -10.04 -4.12
CA LYS A 83 -5.09 -10.98 -3.01
C LYS A 83 -5.62 -10.43 -1.70
N PHE A 84 -5.34 -9.15 -1.39
CA PHE A 84 -5.93 -8.49 -0.23
C PHE A 84 -7.44 -8.34 -0.32
N ASP A 85 -7.99 -8.16 -1.53
CA ASP A 85 -9.44 -8.03 -1.73
C ASP A 85 -10.21 -9.31 -1.45
N ASN A 86 -9.60 -10.47 -1.70
CA ASN A 86 -10.20 -11.77 -1.45
C ASN A 86 -10.04 -12.25 0.01
N LEU A 87 -9.37 -11.49 0.88
CA LEU A 87 -9.25 -11.84 2.29
C LEU A 87 -10.56 -11.52 3.00
N ASN A 88 -11.13 -12.51 3.69
CA ASN A 88 -12.26 -12.30 4.59
C ASN A 88 -11.77 -11.76 5.95
N ILE A 89 -11.17 -10.58 5.91
CA ILE A 89 -10.65 -9.86 7.09
C ILE A 89 -11.38 -8.53 7.24
N ASP A 90 -11.29 -7.94 8.43
CA ASP A 90 -11.87 -6.63 8.70
C ASP A 90 -11.33 -5.57 7.73
N GLU A 91 -12.21 -4.67 7.28
CA GLU A 91 -11.89 -3.65 6.28
C GLU A 91 -10.77 -2.70 6.74
N ASN A 92 -10.65 -2.41 8.05
CA ASN A 92 -9.55 -1.60 8.57
C ASN A 92 -8.24 -2.38 8.57
N GLN A 93 -8.25 -3.67 8.91
CA GLN A 93 -7.07 -4.53 8.78
C GLN A 93 -6.60 -4.61 7.34
N LYS A 94 -7.54 -4.75 6.39
CA LYS A 94 -7.23 -4.74 4.96
C LYS A 94 -6.59 -3.43 4.50
N LYS A 95 -7.13 -2.28 4.95
CA LYS A 95 -6.54 -0.96 4.69
C LYS A 95 -5.13 -0.84 5.27
N LEU A 96 -4.89 -1.39 6.46
CA LEU A 96 -3.58 -1.40 7.10
C LEU A 96 -2.57 -2.25 6.31
N LEU A 97 -2.95 -3.46 5.90
CA LEU A 97 -2.09 -4.34 5.11
C LEU A 97 -1.71 -3.74 3.75
N LYS A 98 -2.69 -3.15 3.05
CA LYS A 98 -2.43 -2.43 1.79
C LYS A 98 -1.47 -1.25 2.01
N TYR A 99 -1.61 -0.53 3.12
CA TYR A 99 -0.70 0.56 3.46
C TYR A 99 0.71 0.06 3.77
N ARG A 100 0.84 -1.03 4.54
CA ARG A 100 2.15 -1.66 4.82
C ARG A 100 2.85 -2.07 3.53
N ASN A 101 2.14 -2.72 2.60
CA ASN A 101 2.73 -3.06 1.29
C ASN A 101 3.10 -1.81 0.48
N LYS A 102 2.31 -0.72 0.56
CA LYS A 102 2.68 0.56 -0.06
C LYS A 102 4.00 1.10 0.53
N LEU A 103 4.20 1.03 1.84
CA LEU A 103 5.44 1.48 2.50
C LEU A 103 6.65 0.67 2.01
N GLU A 104 6.54 -0.66 1.98
CA GLU A 104 7.63 -1.53 1.52
C GLU A 104 7.99 -1.24 0.04
N ASN A 105 7.02 -0.95 -0.83
CA ASN A 105 7.29 -0.59 -2.23
C ASN A 105 7.98 0.78 -2.40
N ILE A 106 7.96 1.61 -1.36
CA ILE A 106 8.41 3.00 -1.40
C ILE A 106 9.84 3.16 -0.84
N GLN A 107 10.33 2.23 -0.03
CA GLN A 107 11.63 2.32 0.67
C GLN A 107 12.84 2.57 -0.25
N ASP A 108 12.81 2.12 -1.50
CA ASP A 108 13.95 2.25 -2.44
C ASP A 108 14.08 3.64 -3.11
N ASN A 109 13.23 4.62 -2.77
CA ASN A 109 13.21 5.94 -3.42
C ASN A 109 13.58 7.07 -2.44
N PRO A 110 14.62 7.89 -2.65
CA PRO A 110 14.95 9.02 -1.76
C PRO A 110 13.82 10.04 -1.58
N LYS A 111 12.93 10.21 -2.56
CA LYS A 111 11.75 11.07 -2.47
C LYS A 111 10.62 10.46 -1.62
N ALA A 112 10.74 9.18 -1.26
CA ALA A 112 9.83 8.47 -0.39
C ALA A 112 9.72 9.11 0.97
N LEU A 113 10.85 9.35 1.64
CA LEU A 113 10.87 9.83 3.03
C LEU A 113 10.13 11.17 3.16
N VAL A 114 10.34 12.08 2.20
CA VAL A 114 9.60 13.35 2.14
C VAL A 114 8.09 13.12 1.99
N LYS A 115 7.70 12.19 1.13
CA LYS A 115 6.28 11.84 0.94
C LYS A 115 5.69 11.18 2.19
N LEU A 116 6.43 10.32 2.88
CA LEU A 116 5.99 9.68 4.12
C LEU A 116 5.79 10.70 5.23
N LYS A 117 6.71 11.67 5.39
CA LYS A 117 6.55 12.78 6.32
C LYS A 117 5.30 13.62 6.03
N HIS A 118 5.02 13.86 4.76
CA HIS A 118 3.81 14.58 4.35
C HIS A 118 2.53 13.75 4.57
N ASP A 119 2.55 12.44 4.30
CA ASP A 119 1.44 11.53 4.60
C ASP A 119 1.18 11.51 6.13
N ARG A 120 2.24 11.46 6.95
CA ARG A 120 2.18 11.55 8.41
C ARG A 120 1.53 12.85 8.89
N GLU A 121 1.98 14.00 8.39
CA GLU A 121 1.42 15.31 8.73
C GLU A 121 -0.08 15.39 8.39
N LYS A 122 -0.49 14.85 7.24
CA LYS A 122 -1.90 14.74 6.86
C LYS A 122 -2.70 13.90 7.84
N PHE A 123 -2.17 12.77 8.28
CA PHE A 123 -2.84 11.91 9.26
C PHE A 123 -3.03 12.63 10.59
N VAL A 124 -1.99 13.31 11.10
CA VAL A 124 -2.07 14.13 12.33
C VAL A 124 -3.14 15.21 12.21
N ASN A 125 -3.14 15.97 11.10
CA ASN A 125 -4.12 17.04 10.90
C ASN A 125 -5.55 16.49 10.81
N LYS A 126 -5.74 15.34 10.15
CA LYS A 126 -7.04 14.69 10.05
C LYS A 126 -7.52 14.15 11.40
N MET A 127 -6.64 13.55 12.20
CA MET A 127 -6.96 13.11 13.55
C MET A 127 -7.41 14.28 14.42
N LYS A 128 -6.65 15.38 14.42
CA LYS A 128 -7.01 16.59 15.17
C LYS A 128 -8.37 17.14 14.75
N GLN A 129 -8.69 17.11 13.45
CA GLN A 129 -10.01 17.50 12.98
C GLN A 129 -11.11 16.58 13.54
N LEU A 130 -10.93 15.26 13.43
CA LEU A 130 -11.90 14.28 13.94
C LEU A 130 -12.08 14.37 15.46
N GLU A 131 -11.02 14.62 16.22
CA GLU A 131 -11.07 14.87 17.66
C GLU A 131 -11.94 16.08 17.99
N ASN A 132 -11.76 17.19 17.28
CA ASN A 132 -12.59 18.39 17.45
C ASN A 132 -14.06 18.13 17.08
N ASP A 133 -14.29 17.39 15.99
CA ASP A 133 -15.63 17.01 15.56
C ASP A 133 -16.33 16.13 16.60
N ILE A 134 -15.62 15.15 17.18
CA ILE A 134 -16.12 14.31 18.27
C ILE A 134 -16.54 15.16 19.46
N VAL A 135 -15.71 16.10 19.91
CA VAL A 135 -16.04 16.99 21.03
C VAL A 135 -17.31 17.80 20.73
N LEU A 136 -17.45 18.34 19.51
CA LEU A 136 -18.66 19.04 19.09
C LEU A 136 -19.89 18.15 19.09
N TRP A 137 -19.77 16.92 18.59
CA TRP A 137 -20.86 15.95 18.56
C TRP A 137 -21.28 15.50 19.96
N GLU A 138 -20.33 15.25 20.86
CA GLU A 138 -20.58 14.93 22.27
C GLU A 138 -21.30 16.07 22.99
N ASN A 139 -20.89 17.32 22.75
CA ASN A 139 -21.60 18.50 23.26
C ASN A 139 -23.03 18.58 22.71
N ASN A 140 -23.21 18.35 21.41
CA ASN A 140 -24.52 18.38 20.74
C ASN A 140 -25.49 17.32 21.28
N ILE A 141 -25.01 16.12 21.62
CA ILE A 141 -25.82 15.07 22.28
C ILE A 141 -26.45 15.61 23.57
N GLY A 142 -25.69 16.36 24.37
CA GLY A 142 -26.19 16.99 25.60
C GLY A 142 -27.35 17.96 25.36
N PHE A 143 -27.39 18.63 24.20
CA PHE A 143 -28.52 19.48 23.81
C PHE A 143 -29.73 18.68 23.29
N PHE A 144 -29.49 17.60 22.53
CA PHE A 144 -30.56 16.79 21.94
C PHE A 144 -31.35 15.97 22.97
N ALA A 145 -30.74 15.61 24.10
CA ALA A 145 -31.39 14.88 25.20
C ALA A 145 -32.66 15.55 25.75
N LYS A 146 -32.87 16.85 25.47
CA LYS A 146 -34.05 17.61 25.91
C LYS A 146 -35.19 17.66 24.86
N SER A 147 -35.03 17.02 23.71
CA SER A 147 -35.96 17.12 22.57
C SER A 147 -36.89 15.91 22.43
N LYS A 148 -38.04 16.09 21.77
CA LYS A 148 -39.04 15.01 21.57
C LYS A 148 -38.54 13.84 20.69
N ASN A 149 -37.54 14.07 19.83
CA ASN A 149 -36.94 13.07 18.95
C ASN A 149 -35.48 12.74 19.36
N ALA A 150 -35.15 12.93 20.65
CA ALA A 150 -33.80 12.81 21.17
C ALA A 150 -33.14 11.47 20.81
N ASP A 151 -33.85 10.36 20.99
CA ASP A 151 -33.26 9.03 20.91
C ASP A 151 -32.69 8.69 19.52
N SER A 152 -33.42 9.03 18.44
CA SER A 152 -32.94 8.77 17.07
C SER A 152 -31.73 9.64 16.73
N LEU A 153 -31.78 10.93 17.09
CA LEU A 153 -30.68 11.87 16.82
C LEU A 153 -29.43 11.49 17.62
N ILE A 154 -29.59 11.13 18.89
CA ILE A 154 -28.48 10.68 19.74
C ILE A 154 -27.86 9.41 19.17
N ARG A 155 -28.65 8.45 18.68
CA ARG A 155 -28.14 7.24 18.05
C ARG A 155 -27.29 7.56 16.82
N GLU A 156 -27.78 8.41 15.92
CA GLU A 156 -27.05 8.80 14.70
C GLU A 156 -25.73 9.52 15.04
N VAL A 157 -25.74 10.39 16.04
CA VAL A 157 -24.53 11.12 16.45
C VAL A 157 -23.53 10.15 17.12
N ASN A 158 -24.00 9.22 17.94
CA ASN A 158 -23.15 8.17 18.52
C ASN A 158 -22.51 7.29 17.45
N GLU A 159 -23.26 6.90 16.41
CA GLU A 159 -22.70 6.15 15.27
C GLU A 159 -21.60 6.94 14.55
N LYS A 160 -21.76 8.26 14.38
CA LYS A 160 -20.72 9.14 13.81
C LYS A 160 -19.48 9.20 14.68
N ILE A 161 -19.64 9.37 16.00
CA ILE A 161 -18.54 9.38 16.96
C ILE A 161 -17.76 8.06 16.90
N GLU A 162 -18.46 6.93 16.92
CA GLU A 162 -17.82 5.61 16.87
C GLU A 162 -17.06 5.38 15.56
N ASN A 163 -17.61 5.82 14.43
CA ASN A 163 -16.92 5.74 13.14
C ASN A 163 -15.68 6.64 13.10
N ALA A 164 -15.76 7.87 13.63
CA ALA A 164 -14.61 8.78 13.73
C ALA A 164 -13.50 8.22 14.63
N ARG A 165 -13.86 7.62 15.77
CA ARG A 165 -12.90 6.94 16.66
C ARG A 165 -12.20 5.76 15.97
N LYS A 166 -12.93 4.96 15.21
CA LYS A 166 -12.34 3.88 14.38
C LYS A 166 -11.39 4.43 13.31
N GLU A 167 -11.74 5.54 12.69
CA GLU A 167 -10.88 6.20 11.69
C GLU A 167 -9.60 6.75 12.32
N ILE A 168 -9.69 7.42 13.47
CA ILE A 168 -8.54 7.89 14.25
C ILE A 168 -7.60 6.73 14.55
N LYS A 169 -8.11 5.62 15.09
CA LYS A 169 -7.30 4.43 15.38
C LYS A 169 -6.57 3.88 14.15
N LEU A 170 -7.25 3.83 13.00
CA LEU A 170 -6.62 3.40 11.75
C LEU A 170 -5.50 4.37 11.30
N LEU A 171 -5.69 5.67 11.47
CA LEU A 171 -4.70 6.69 11.14
C LEU A 171 -3.48 6.58 12.06
N GLU A 172 -3.68 6.34 13.36
CA GLU A 172 -2.62 6.07 14.33
C GLU A 172 -1.80 4.84 13.96
N GLU A 173 -2.46 3.72 13.63
CA GLU A 173 -1.77 2.49 13.22
C GLU A 173 -0.95 2.72 11.94
N LYS A 174 -1.46 3.46 10.97
CA LYS A 174 -0.69 3.83 9.77
C LYS A 174 0.49 4.72 10.09
N MET A 175 0.34 5.68 11.00
CA MET A 175 1.42 6.56 11.43
C MET A 175 2.52 5.78 12.15
N ASN A 176 2.16 4.86 13.05
CA ASN A 176 3.12 3.97 13.72
C ASN A 176 3.91 3.13 12.71
N LEU A 177 3.29 2.69 11.61
CA LEU A 177 4.00 2.00 10.54
C LEU A 177 5.00 2.92 9.80
N ILE A 178 4.70 4.20 9.63
CA ILE A 178 5.67 5.16 9.06
C ILE A 178 6.83 5.35 10.04
N ASP A 179 6.54 5.55 11.32
CA ASP A 179 7.54 5.82 12.35
C ASP A 179 8.48 4.61 12.57
N GLN A 180 8.03 3.38 12.27
CA GLN A 180 8.87 2.17 12.24
C GLN A 180 9.78 2.05 11.00
N THR A 181 9.55 2.87 9.98
CA THR A 181 10.35 2.88 8.74
C THR A 181 11.41 3.98 8.70
N GLU A 182 11.40 4.91 9.65
CA GLU A 182 12.46 5.92 9.87
C GLU A 182 13.62 5.35 10.70
#